data_AF-A0A7X6VLP9-F1
#
_entry.id   AF-A0A7X6VLP9-F1
#
_cell.length_a   1.000
_cell.length_b   1.000
_cell.length_c   1.000
_cell.angle_alpha   90.00
_cell.angle_beta   90.00
_cell.angle_gamma   90.00
#
_symmetry.space_group_name_H-M   'P 1'
#
loop_
_entity.id
_entity.type
_entity.pdbx_description
1 polymer ?
#
loop_
_entity_poly.entity_id
_entity_poly.type
_entity_poly.pdbx_seq_one_letter_code
_entity_poly.pdbx_strand_id
1 'polypeptide(L)'
;AQQWTAGCRNIPKQDIGELITPFPLSVSVIANNVWKYNGDLAQGKTAVIRMKPYQGIELLLGLLSKDIRFSILHFTLSNSLGLIAYLGNFLHGGSRATDNSEVKKAKLRMNDAMLVLSFLGLLLYQSKIEKENYMEELAFLIGQFLHISDELHALYCQNKRDGQIPPQLAGNALFVAAGTTPIQALAQLSTRMNPYVAWAKQYRFENVEEKGKESWRARWLLNLFEQLSDKIASKINNDIRFGDYDRAQLFIGYMASLPITKKDGSTEILKEENSIGGENE
;
A
#
# COMPACT_ATOMS: atom_id res chain seq x y z
N ALA A 1 -10.54 -19.71 14.93
CA ALA A 1 -9.31 -18.95 15.25
C ALA A 1 -8.29 -19.02 14.11
N GLN A 2 -7.81 -20.20 13.70
CA GLN A 2 -6.77 -20.32 12.65
C GLN A 2 -7.17 -19.69 11.31
N GLN A 3 -8.40 -19.91 10.81
CA GLN A 3 -8.87 -19.30 9.55
C GLN A 3 -8.95 -17.76 9.62
N TRP A 4 -9.26 -17.20 10.79
CA TRP A 4 -9.30 -15.74 10.98
C TRP A 4 -7.90 -15.14 10.85
N THR A 5 -6.94 -15.73 11.55
CA THR A 5 -5.53 -15.32 11.46
C THR A 5 -4.98 -15.52 10.04
N ALA A 6 -5.30 -16.64 9.39
CA ALA A 6 -4.91 -16.87 8.00
C ALA A 6 -5.48 -15.80 7.06
N GLY A 7 -6.76 -15.47 7.21
CA GLY A 7 -7.39 -14.39 6.45
C GLY A 7 -6.76 -13.03 6.70
N CYS A 8 -6.48 -12.66 7.95
CA CYS A 8 -5.81 -11.39 8.26
C CYS A 8 -4.39 -11.33 7.67
N ARG A 9 -3.74 -12.49 7.48
CA ARG A 9 -2.41 -12.64 6.86
C ARG A 9 -2.47 -12.85 5.34
N ASN A 10 -3.65 -12.73 4.74
CA ASN A 10 -3.86 -12.78 3.29
C ASN A 10 -3.47 -11.45 2.62
N ILE A 11 -2.32 -10.90 3.01
CA ILE A 11 -1.64 -9.74 2.44
C ILE A 11 -0.14 -10.03 2.32
N PRO A 12 0.57 -9.43 1.33
CA PRO A 12 2.03 -9.50 1.25
C PRO A 12 2.69 -8.69 2.37
N LYS A 13 4.02 -8.79 2.44
CA LYS A 13 4.82 -7.95 3.34
C LYS A 13 4.56 -6.46 3.08
N GLN A 14 4.54 -5.67 4.15
CA GLN A 14 4.31 -4.23 4.13
C GLN A 14 5.51 -3.51 4.77
N ASP A 15 5.86 -2.34 4.27
CA ASP A 15 6.99 -1.55 4.81
C ASP A 15 6.59 -0.73 6.05
N ILE A 16 5.29 -0.67 6.37
CA ILE A 16 4.74 0.21 7.40
C ILE A 16 4.63 -0.42 8.79
N GLY A 17 4.85 -1.74 8.93
CA GLY A 17 4.80 -2.40 10.23
C GLY A 17 4.47 -3.89 10.17
N GLU A 18 4.41 -4.50 11.34
CA GLU A 18 4.10 -5.91 11.50
C GLU A 18 2.61 -6.23 11.22
N LEU A 19 2.34 -7.47 10.83
CA LEU A 19 0.98 -7.95 10.57
C LEU A 19 0.16 -7.97 11.85
N ILE A 20 -0.98 -7.26 11.84
CA ILE A 20 -1.88 -7.18 12.99
C ILE A 20 -3.10 -8.08 12.75
N THR A 21 -3.38 -9.00 13.66
CA THR A 21 -4.64 -9.76 13.64
C THR A 21 -5.65 -9.07 14.57
N PRO A 22 -6.62 -8.29 14.04
CA PRO A 22 -7.60 -7.62 14.89
C PRO A 22 -8.48 -8.63 15.62
N PHE A 23 -8.91 -8.24 16.82
CA PHE A 23 -9.92 -9.00 17.54
C PHE A 23 -11.26 -8.90 16.79
N PRO A 24 -12.06 -9.98 16.70
CA PRO A 24 -13.31 -9.98 15.94
C PRO A 24 -14.26 -8.81 16.27
N LEU A 25 -14.46 -8.45 17.54
CA LEU A 25 -15.34 -7.31 17.88
C LEU A 25 -14.79 -5.95 17.42
N SER A 26 -13.46 -5.81 17.30
CA SER A 26 -12.83 -4.53 16.97
C SER A 26 -12.83 -4.22 15.48
N VAL A 27 -13.12 -5.18 14.59
CA VAL A 27 -13.16 -4.92 13.13
C VAL A 27 -14.27 -3.94 12.75
N SER A 28 -15.32 -3.82 13.57
CA SER A 28 -16.34 -2.79 13.40
C SER A 28 -15.77 -1.38 13.50
N VAL A 29 -14.78 -1.15 14.37
CA VAL A 29 -14.08 0.14 14.48
C VAL A 29 -13.29 0.41 13.21
N ILE A 30 -12.59 -0.60 12.67
CA ILE A 30 -11.82 -0.50 11.43
C ILE A 30 -12.74 -0.09 10.26
N ALA A 31 -13.87 -0.79 10.09
CA ALA A 31 -14.81 -0.53 9.01
C ALA A 31 -15.51 0.84 9.12
N ASN A 32 -15.76 1.30 10.34
CA ASN A 32 -16.51 2.52 10.62
C ASN A 32 -15.66 3.79 10.65
N ASN A 33 -14.34 3.66 10.85
CA ASN A 33 -13.43 4.81 10.88
C ASN A 33 -13.32 5.46 9.50
N VAL A 34 -13.82 6.69 9.40
CA VAL A 34 -13.69 7.52 8.19
C VAL A 34 -12.47 8.41 8.31
N TRP A 35 -11.62 8.37 7.29
CA TRP A 35 -10.33 9.05 7.28
C TRP A 35 -10.31 10.22 6.30
N LYS A 36 -9.80 11.36 6.77
CA LYS A 36 -9.47 12.51 5.93
C LYS A 36 -8.12 12.30 5.24
N TYR A 37 -7.89 13.01 4.14
CA TYR A 37 -6.62 12.97 3.39
C TYR A 37 -5.40 13.51 4.17
N ASN A 38 -5.62 14.18 5.30
CA ASN A 38 -4.55 14.63 6.20
C ASN A 38 -4.20 13.59 7.28
N GLY A 39 -4.75 12.37 7.18
CA GLY A 39 -4.50 11.30 8.13
C GLY A 39 -5.28 11.42 9.45
N ASP A 40 -6.20 12.37 9.59
CA ASP A 40 -7.06 12.46 10.77
C ASP A 40 -8.39 11.76 10.58
N LEU A 41 -8.96 11.26 11.68
CA LEU A 41 -10.32 10.75 11.67
C LEU A 41 -11.31 11.90 11.39
N ALA A 42 -12.30 11.62 10.56
CA ALA A 42 -13.46 12.49 10.38
C ALA A 42 -14.38 12.39 11.60
N GLN A 43 -14.05 13.16 12.64
CA GLN A 43 -14.89 13.31 13.82
C GLN A 43 -16.10 14.19 13.49
N GLY A 44 -17.20 13.56 13.09
CA GLY A 44 -18.51 14.20 12.99
C GLY A 44 -19.27 14.15 14.32
N LYS A 45 -20.37 14.91 14.44
CA LYS A 45 -21.28 14.85 15.60
C LYS A 45 -21.92 13.47 15.80
N THR A 46 -22.05 12.69 14.72
CA THR A 46 -22.57 11.33 14.71
C THR A 46 -21.55 10.40 14.07
N ALA A 47 -21.19 9.33 14.77
CA ALA A 47 -20.32 8.30 14.22
C ALA A 47 -21.00 7.61 13.03
N VAL A 48 -20.23 7.34 11.98
CA VAL A 48 -20.69 6.52 10.85
C VAL A 48 -20.72 5.06 11.31
N ILE A 49 -21.90 4.45 11.34
CA ILE A 49 -22.06 3.04 11.73
C ILE A 49 -22.48 2.25 10.48
N ARG A 50 -21.51 1.55 9.88
CA ARG A 50 -21.71 0.63 8.73
C ARG A 50 -21.61 -0.83 9.15
N MET A 51 -20.83 -1.10 10.19
CA MET A 51 -20.66 -2.42 10.80
C MET A 51 -20.89 -2.33 12.31
N LYS A 52 -21.71 -3.21 12.86
CA LYS A 52 -21.92 -3.35 14.31
C LYS A 52 -20.89 -4.32 14.90
N PRO A 53 -20.49 -4.18 16.18
CA PRO A 53 -19.48 -5.04 16.79
C PRO A 53 -19.77 -6.54 16.69
N TYR A 54 -21.01 -6.97 16.92
CA TYR A 54 -21.37 -8.39 16.85
C TYR A 54 -21.21 -8.98 15.44
N GLN A 55 -21.29 -8.17 14.39
CA GLN A 55 -21.07 -8.64 13.02
C GLN A 55 -19.63 -9.11 12.81
N GLY A 56 -18.68 -8.69 13.64
CA GLY A 56 -17.33 -9.23 13.65
C GLY A 56 -17.27 -10.69 14.13
N ILE A 57 -18.13 -11.06 15.09
CA ILE A 57 -18.30 -12.46 15.51
C ILE A 57 -19.03 -13.25 14.44
N GLU A 58 -20.07 -12.69 13.83
CA GLU A 58 -20.74 -13.33 12.69
C GLU A 58 -19.78 -13.56 11.52
N LEU A 59 -18.87 -12.62 11.25
CA LEU A 59 -17.81 -12.76 10.26
C LEU A 59 -16.85 -13.89 10.63
N LEU A 60 -16.43 -13.98 11.89
CA LEU A 60 -15.56 -15.05 12.40
C LEU A 60 -16.19 -16.43 12.24
N LEU A 61 -17.48 -16.55 12.55
CA LEU A 61 -18.24 -17.79 12.50
C LEU A 61 -18.72 -18.14 11.09
N GLY A 62 -18.46 -17.28 10.09
CA GLY A 62 -18.91 -17.48 8.71
C GLY A 62 -20.42 -17.33 8.52
N LEU A 63 -21.10 -16.63 9.44
CA LEU A 63 -22.56 -16.47 9.47
C LEU A 63 -23.06 -15.27 8.67
N LEU A 64 -22.19 -14.31 8.35
CA LEU A 64 -22.58 -13.17 7.50
C LEU A 64 -22.92 -13.63 6.08
N SER A 65 -23.92 -13.01 5.45
CA SER A 65 -24.21 -13.23 4.04
C SER A 65 -23.11 -12.65 3.14
N LYS A 66 -23.05 -13.12 1.88
CA LYS A 66 -22.11 -12.59 0.88
C LYS A 66 -22.32 -11.09 0.66
N ASP A 67 -23.58 -10.64 0.56
CA ASP A 67 -23.93 -9.24 0.29
C ASP A 67 -23.52 -8.30 1.44
N ILE A 68 -23.67 -8.76 2.69
CA ILE A 68 -23.22 -7.98 3.85
C ILE A 68 -21.69 -7.88 3.87
N ARG A 69 -20.97 -8.97 3.60
CA ARG A 69 -19.51 -8.93 3.50
C ARG A 69 -19.03 -7.99 2.39
N PHE A 70 -19.68 -8.03 1.23
CA PHE A 70 -19.39 -7.14 0.12
C PHE A 70 -19.65 -5.67 0.50
N SER A 71 -20.75 -5.38 1.19
CA SER A 71 -21.04 -4.03 1.69
C SER A 71 -20.00 -3.55 2.70
N ILE A 72 -19.57 -4.41 3.62
CA ILE A 72 -18.50 -4.10 4.58
C ILE A 72 -17.18 -3.78 3.85
N LEU A 73 -16.83 -4.56 2.82
CA LEU A 73 -15.66 -4.30 1.98
C LEU A 73 -15.75 -2.91 1.34
N HIS A 74 -16.88 -2.62 0.68
CA HIS A 74 -17.14 -1.34 0.03
C HIS A 74 -16.93 -0.14 0.97
N PHE A 75 -17.55 -0.20 2.16
CA PHE A 75 -17.44 0.88 3.14
C PHE A 75 -16.03 0.98 3.73
N THR A 76 -15.37 -0.14 4.00
CA THR A 76 -13.99 -0.15 4.51
C THR A 76 -13.05 0.54 3.52
N LEU A 77 -13.15 0.24 2.22
CA LEU A 77 -12.35 0.89 1.18
C LEU A 77 -12.63 2.39 1.10
N SER A 78 -13.91 2.76 1.06
CA SER A 78 -14.32 4.16 0.92
C SER A 78 -13.90 4.99 2.13
N ASN A 79 -14.03 4.44 3.33
CA ASN A 79 -13.71 5.13 4.58
C ASN A 79 -12.21 5.23 4.83
N SER A 80 -11.40 4.27 4.37
CA SER A 80 -9.95 4.22 4.59
C SER A 80 -9.12 4.93 3.52
N LEU A 81 -9.73 5.39 2.42
CA LEU A 81 -9.02 6.03 1.30
C LEU A 81 -8.12 7.18 1.72
N GLY A 82 -8.60 8.06 2.61
CA GLY A 82 -7.82 9.20 3.10
C GLY A 82 -6.59 8.79 3.90
N LEU A 83 -6.64 7.68 4.64
CA LEU A 83 -5.52 7.15 5.41
C LEU A 83 -4.42 6.60 4.49
N ILE A 84 -4.81 5.82 3.48
CA ILE A 84 -3.85 5.23 2.53
C ILE A 84 -3.17 6.32 1.70
N ALA A 85 -3.95 7.30 1.22
CA ALA A 85 -3.39 8.46 0.50
C ALA A 85 -2.46 9.31 1.38
N TYR A 86 -2.81 9.51 2.66
CA TYR A 86 -1.93 10.20 3.61
C TYR A 86 -0.61 9.46 3.81
N LEU A 87 -0.66 8.14 4.03
CA LEU A 87 0.54 7.34 4.26
C LEU A 87 1.42 7.21 3.03
N GLY A 88 0.84 7.09 1.83
CA GLY A 88 1.61 7.11 0.57
C GLY A 88 2.48 8.37 0.48
N ASN A 89 1.88 9.53 0.73
CA ASN A 89 2.65 10.78 0.82
C ASN A 89 3.69 10.77 1.95
N PHE A 90 3.37 10.23 3.12
CA PHE A 90 4.29 10.23 4.25
C PHE A 90 5.52 9.33 4.02
N LEU A 91 5.31 8.12 3.49
CA LEU A 91 6.35 7.11 3.26
C LEU A 91 7.34 7.55 2.21
N HIS A 92 6.83 8.04 1.08
CA HIS A 92 7.64 8.43 -0.07
C HIS A 92 8.08 9.90 0.00
N GLY A 93 7.34 10.72 0.75
CA GLY A 93 7.56 12.15 0.93
C GLY A 93 8.86 12.54 1.61
N GLY A 94 9.63 11.55 2.09
CA GLY A 94 10.88 11.76 2.80
C GLY A 94 10.70 12.77 3.93
N SER A 95 9.58 12.67 4.66
CA SER A 95 9.21 13.65 5.67
C SER A 95 10.39 13.81 6.62
N ARG A 96 11.04 14.97 6.53
CA ARG A 96 11.89 15.51 7.59
C ARG A 96 10.95 15.87 8.74
N ALA A 97 10.27 14.89 9.31
CA ALA A 97 9.57 15.04 10.56
C ALA A 97 10.66 15.23 11.62
N THR A 98 11.17 16.45 11.69
CA THR A 98 12.07 16.93 12.72
C THR A 98 11.34 17.03 14.05
N ASP A 99 10.00 17.10 14.00
CA ASP A 99 9.12 17.06 15.15
C ASP A 99 8.74 15.61 15.52
N ASN A 100 9.08 15.24 16.75
CA ASN A 100 8.72 13.97 17.38
C ASN A 100 7.20 13.73 17.40
N SER A 101 6.38 14.78 17.43
CA SER A 101 4.92 14.67 17.45
C SER A 101 4.36 14.11 16.14
N GLU A 102 4.86 14.60 15.00
CA GLU A 102 4.47 14.15 13.65
C GLU A 102 4.95 12.72 13.37
N VAL A 103 6.16 12.36 13.81
CA VAL A 103 6.66 10.97 13.74
C VAL A 103 5.74 10.02 14.53
N LYS A 104 5.35 10.42 15.75
CA LYS A 104 4.45 9.62 16.59
C LYS A 104 3.06 9.48 15.94
N LYS A 105 2.53 10.56 15.38
CA LYS A 105 1.27 10.56 14.64
C LYS A 105 1.33 9.59 13.46
N ALA A 106 2.39 9.67 12.66
CA ALA A 106 2.57 8.79 11.50
C ALA A 106 2.65 7.31 11.91
N LYS A 107 3.40 6.97 12.96
CA LYS A 107 3.45 5.59 13.49
C LYS A 107 2.07 5.06 13.91
N LEU A 108 1.25 5.90 14.55
CA LEU A 108 -0.13 5.53 14.88
C LEU A 108 -0.92 5.23 13.60
N ARG A 109 -0.79 6.07 12.57
CA ARG A 109 -1.47 5.89 11.28
C ARG A 109 -1.00 4.66 10.52
N MET A 110 0.27 4.31 10.62
CA MET A 110 0.79 3.05 10.07
C MET A 110 0.12 1.84 10.73
N ASN A 111 -0.04 1.83 12.05
CA ASN A 111 -0.78 0.77 12.76
C ASN A 111 -2.26 0.72 12.33
N ASP A 112 -2.92 1.89 12.21
CA ASP A 112 -4.29 1.98 11.73
C ASP A 112 -4.43 1.41 10.30
N ALA A 113 -3.45 1.67 9.43
CA ALA A 113 -3.44 1.14 8.08
C ALA A 113 -3.16 -0.37 8.05
N MET A 114 -2.27 -0.88 8.89
CA MET A 114 -2.05 -2.33 9.02
C MET A 114 -3.33 -3.06 9.45
N LEU A 115 -4.11 -2.46 10.36
CA LEU A 115 -5.44 -2.98 10.73
C LEU A 115 -6.40 -3.00 9.53
N VAL A 116 -6.46 -1.91 8.74
CA VAL A 116 -7.27 -1.85 7.52
C VAL A 116 -6.84 -2.92 6.52
N LEU A 117 -5.55 -3.01 6.19
CA LEU A 117 -5.01 -3.96 5.22
C LEU A 117 -5.26 -5.41 5.65
N SER A 118 -5.07 -5.71 6.94
CA SER A 118 -5.34 -7.05 7.49
C SER A 118 -6.83 -7.38 7.41
N PHE A 119 -7.70 -6.40 7.64
CA PHE A 119 -9.14 -6.58 7.50
C PHE A 119 -9.58 -6.77 6.03
N LEU A 120 -9.00 -6.03 5.09
CA LEU A 120 -9.22 -6.25 3.65
C LEU A 120 -8.73 -7.64 3.23
N GLY A 121 -7.56 -8.07 3.70
CA GLY A 121 -7.03 -9.42 3.49
C GLY A 121 -8.01 -10.49 3.96
N LEU A 122 -8.60 -10.32 5.15
CA LEU A 122 -9.61 -11.23 5.69
C LEU A 122 -10.86 -11.31 4.80
N LEU A 123 -11.37 -10.17 4.33
CA LEU A 123 -12.56 -10.12 3.47
C LEU A 123 -12.30 -10.77 2.09
N LEU A 124 -11.10 -10.58 1.53
CA LEU A 124 -10.66 -11.25 0.30
C LEU A 124 -10.55 -12.76 0.51
N TYR A 125 -9.92 -13.19 1.60
CA TYR A 125 -9.73 -14.60 1.94
C TYR A 125 -11.07 -15.34 2.10
N GLN A 126 -12.02 -14.74 2.81
CA GLN A 126 -13.38 -15.29 2.94
C GLN A 126 -14.16 -15.32 1.62
N SER A 127 -13.74 -14.51 0.65
CA SER A 127 -14.25 -14.50 -0.72
C SER A 127 -13.47 -15.44 -1.65
N LYS A 128 -12.55 -16.25 -1.12
CA LYS A 128 -11.67 -17.19 -1.85
C LYS A 128 -10.70 -16.49 -2.81
N ILE A 129 -10.30 -15.27 -2.48
CA ILE A 129 -9.32 -14.47 -3.21
C ILE A 129 -8.04 -14.46 -2.36
N GLU A 130 -7.06 -15.27 -2.75
CA GLU A 130 -5.82 -15.50 -2.00
C GLU A 130 -4.67 -14.67 -2.56
N LYS A 131 -3.77 -14.21 -1.70
CA LYS A 131 -2.66 -13.30 -2.06
C LYS A 131 -1.72 -13.91 -3.08
N GLU A 132 -1.50 -15.22 -3.00
CA GLU A 132 -0.67 -15.98 -3.93
C GLU A 132 -1.20 -15.83 -5.37
N ASN A 133 -2.50 -15.60 -5.55
CA ASN A 133 -3.13 -15.38 -6.84
C ASN A 133 -3.26 -13.88 -7.15
N TYR A 134 -3.87 -13.10 -6.24
CA TYR A 134 -4.19 -11.71 -6.56
C TYR A 134 -2.97 -10.80 -6.71
N MET A 135 -1.80 -11.19 -6.18
CA MET A 135 -0.57 -10.42 -6.38
C MET A 135 -0.09 -10.39 -7.84
N GLU A 136 -0.57 -11.32 -8.68
CA GLU A 136 -0.33 -11.31 -10.12
C GLU A 136 -1.52 -10.74 -10.91
N GLU A 137 -2.57 -10.28 -10.22
CA GLU A 137 -3.73 -9.67 -10.85
C GLU A 137 -3.52 -8.18 -11.12
N LEU A 138 -4.20 -7.69 -12.16
CA LEU A 138 -3.95 -6.37 -12.71
C LEU A 138 -4.08 -5.25 -11.66
N ALA A 139 -5.08 -5.33 -10.79
CA ALA A 139 -5.33 -4.28 -9.82
C ALA A 139 -4.20 -4.15 -8.78
N PHE A 140 -3.68 -5.29 -8.30
CA PHE A 140 -2.51 -5.31 -7.42
C PHE A 140 -1.26 -4.77 -8.13
N LEU A 141 -1.03 -5.21 -9.38
CA LEU A 141 0.12 -4.77 -10.18
C LEU A 141 0.09 -3.26 -10.41
N ILE A 142 -1.09 -2.68 -10.69
CA ILE A 142 -1.26 -1.22 -10.79
C ILE A 142 -0.95 -0.55 -9.46
N GLY A 143 -1.39 -1.09 -8.32
CA GLY A 143 -1.02 -0.59 -6.99
C GLY A 143 0.49 -0.52 -6.79
N GLN A 144 1.21 -1.62 -7.07
CA GLN A 144 2.68 -1.67 -7.00
C GLN A 144 3.35 -0.68 -7.99
N PHE A 145 2.78 -0.50 -9.17
CA PHE A 145 3.30 0.43 -10.16
C PHE A 145 3.19 1.89 -9.70
N LEU A 146 2.10 2.24 -9.02
CA LEU A 146 1.94 3.55 -8.38
C LEU A 146 2.96 3.75 -7.24
N HIS A 147 3.21 2.72 -6.43
CA HIS A 147 4.23 2.74 -5.37
C HIS A 147 5.62 3.03 -5.97
N ILE A 148 6.06 2.25 -6.97
CA ILE A 148 7.37 2.45 -7.60
C ILE A 148 7.49 3.84 -8.26
N SER A 149 6.39 4.35 -8.80
CA SER A 149 6.34 5.70 -9.37
C SER A 149 6.62 6.78 -8.33
N ASP A 150 6.04 6.65 -7.14
CA ASP A 150 6.26 7.57 -6.02
C ASP A 150 7.69 7.47 -5.49
N GLU A 151 8.23 6.26 -5.34
CA GLU A 151 9.62 6.00 -4.95
C GLU A 151 10.63 6.63 -5.93
N LEU A 152 10.38 6.50 -7.24
CA LEU A 152 11.26 7.08 -8.26
C LEU A 152 11.19 8.61 -8.27
N HIS A 153 9.99 9.18 -8.14
CA HIS A 153 9.80 10.63 -8.04
C HIS A 153 10.44 11.19 -6.76
N ALA A 154 10.30 10.50 -5.63
CA ALA A 154 10.95 10.88 -4.37
C ALA A 154 12.48 10.87 -4.50
N LEU A 155 13.06 9.80 -5.05
CA LEU A 155 14.50 9.69 -5.26
C LEU A 155 15.02 10.79 -6.21
N TYR A 156 14.29 11.10 -7.28
CA TYR A 156 14.60 12.24 -8.14
C TYR A 156 14.63 13.55 -7.36
N CYS A 157 13.64 13.82 -6.51
CA CYS A 157 13.59 15.04 -5.71
C CYS A 157 14.75 15.11 -4.71
N GLN A 158 15.14 13.99 -4.10
CA GLN A 158 16.31 13.92 -3.22
C GLN A 158 17.60 14.28 -3.99
N ASN A 159 17.76 13.80 -5.23
CA ASN A 159 18.95 14.05 -6.02
C ASN A 159 19.00 15.42 -6.71
N LYS A 160 17.89 15.87 -7.31
CA LYS A 160 17.83 17.04 -8.22
C LYS A 160 17.16 18.27 -7.61
N ARG A 161 16.50 18.14 -6.47
CA ARG A 161 15.73 19.22 -5.84
C ARG A 161 16.07 19.41 -4.36
N ASP A 162 17.26 18.99 -3.93
CA ASP A 162 17.73 19.13 -2.55
C ASP A 162 16.76 18.57 -1.50
N GLY A 163 16.05 17.50 -1.85
CA GLY A 163 15.04 16.86 -1.01
C GLY A 163 13.73 17.63 -0.87
N GLN A 164 13.46 18.62 -1.73
CA GLN A 164 12.16 19.27 -1.82
C GLN A 164 11.14 18.35 -2.50
N ILE A 165 10.52 17.47 -1.72
CA ILE A 165 9.50 16.54 -2.19
C ILE A 165 8.12 17.24 -2.17
N PRO A 166 7.36 17.23 -3.28
CA PRO A 166 6.03 17.84 -3.31
C PRO A 166 5.04 17.12 -2.39
N PRO A 167 3.95 17.80 -1.97
CA PRO A 167 2.92 17.22 -1.11
C PRO A 167 2.12 16.08 -1.78
N GLN A 168 2.24 15.91 -3.10
CA GLN A 168 1.67 14.78 -3.84
C GLN A 168 2.70 14.30 -4.86
N LEU A 169 2.98 12.99 -4.80
CA LEU A 169 3.84 12.31 -5.76
C LEU A 169 3.01 11.76 -6.93
N ALA A 170 3.69 11.20 -7.94
CA ALA A 170 3.10 10.93 -9.24
C ALA A 170 2.05 9.81 -9.20
N GLY A 171 2.35 8.74 -8.46
CA GLY A 171 1.47 7.61 -8.21
C GLY A 171 0.34 7.96 -7.25
N ASN A 172 0.65 8.51 -6.08
CA ASN A 172 -0.38 8.84 -5.08
C ASN A 172 -1.45 9.80 -5.63
N ALA A 173 -1.06 10.79 -6.44
CA ALA A 173 -1.98 11.72 -7.09
C ALA A 173 -2.99 11.02 -8.03
N LEU A 174 -2.71 9.78 -8.44
CA LEU A 174 -3.54 8.97 -9.33
C LEU A 174 -4.15 7.75 -8.63
N PHE A 175 -3.85 7.51 -7.35
CA PHE A 175 -4.30 6.33 -6.61
C PHE A 175 -5.83 6.16 -6.63
N VAL A 176 -6.57 7.24 -6.35
CA VAL A 176 -8.04 7.23 -6.40
C VAL A 176 -8.56 6.94 -7.81
N ALA A 177 -7.97 7.60 -8.81
CA ALA A 177 -8.35 7.44 -10.21
C ALA A 177 -8.04 6.03 -10.71
N ALA A 178 -6.94 5.42 -10.27
CA ALA A 178 -6.57 4.06 -10.65
C ALA A 178 -7.59 3.02 -10.17
N GLY A 179 -8.22 3.24 -9.01
CA GLY A 179 -9.28 2.39 -8.49
C GLY A 179 -10.64 2.53 -9.20
N THR A 180 -10.84 3.54 -10.04
CA THR A 180 -12.13 3.85 -10.68
C THR A 180 -12.05 3.85 -12.20
N THR A 181 -11.00 4.47 -12.75
CA THR A 181 -10.68 4.59 -14.17
C THR A 181 -9.21 4.19 -14.41
N PRO A 182 -8.86 2.89 -14.29
CA PRO A 182 -7.47 2.42 -14.31
C PRO A 182 -6.70 2.80 -15.58
N ILE A 183 -7.32 2.67 -16.76
CA ILE A 183 -6.70 3.01 -18.05
C ILE A 183 -6.32 4.49 -18.12
N GLN A 184 -7.25 5.37 -17.73
CA GLN A 184 -7.01 6.81 -17.72
C GLN A 184 -5.93 7.20 -16.72
N ALA A 185 -5.92 6.57 -15.53
CA ALA A 185 -4.89 6.79 -14.54
C ALA A 185 -3.50 6.38 -15.07
N LEU A 186 -3.37 5.22 -15.71
CA LEU A 186 -2.11 4.78 -16.32
C LEU A 186 -1.63 5.71 -17.45
N ALA A 187 -2.54 6.19 -18.30
CA ALA A 187 -2.20 7.15 -19.36
C ALA A 187 -1.71 8.50 -18.80
N GLN A 188 -2.30 8.96 -17.69
CA GLN A 188 -1.82 10.16 -17.00
C GLN A 188 -0.48 9.91 -16.31
N LEU A 189 -0.30 8.74 -15.70
CA LEU A 189 0.94 8.37 -15.02
C LEU A 189 2.10 8.30 -16.01
N SER A 190 1.92 7.67 -17.17
CA SER A 190 2.98 7.54 -18.18
C SER A 190 3.52 8.90 -18.62
N THR A 191 2.63 9.88 -18.81
CA THR A 191 3.01 11.26 -19.14
C THR A 191 3.77 11.93 -18.00
N ARG A 192 3.32 11.75 -16.75
CA ARG A 192 3.93 12.34 -15.54
C ARG A 192 5.29 11.73 -15.20
N MET A 193 5.51 10.46 -15.53
CA MET A 193 6.73 9.73 -15.16
C MET A 193 7.92 9.99 -16.08
N ASN A 194 7.69 10.53 -17.28
CA ASN A 194 8.72 10.84 -18.27
C ASN A 194 9.99 11.52 -17.70
N PRO A 195 9.92 12.64 -16.95
CA PRO A 195 11.13 13.28 -16.41
C PRO A 195 11.90 12.38 -15.46
N TYR A 196 11.22 11.60 -14.61
CA TYR A 196 11.86 10.75 -13.60
C TYR A 196 12.48 9.50 -14.24
N VAL A 197 11.80 8.88 -15.20
CA VAL A 197 12.31 7.74 -15.96
C VAL A 197 13.51 8.14 -16.82
N ALA A 198 13.44 9.29 -17.51
CA ALA A 198 14.55 9.80 -18.32
C ALA A 198 15.79 10.09 -17.46
N TRP A 199 15.60 10.73 -16.30
CA TRP A 199 16.67 10.94 -15.33
C TRP A 199 17.25 9.62 -14.83
N ALA A 200 16.42 8.67 -14.41
CA ALA A 200 16.89 7.39 -13.86
C ALA A 200 17.73 6.58 -14.86
N LYS A 201 17.37 6.64 -16.15
CA LYS A 201 18.13 5.99 -17.24
C LYS A 201 19.57 6.51 -17.37
N GLN A 202 19.81 7.78 -17.05
CA GLN A 202 21.14 8.38 -17.03
C GLN A 202 21.81 8.14 -15.67
N TYR A 203 21.08 8.44 -14.60
CA TYR A 203 21.59 8.42 -13.23
C TYR A 203 22.06 7.05 -12.76
N ARG A 204 21.47 5.96 -13.31
CA ARG A 204 21.85 4.57 -12.97
C ARG A 204 23.33 4.24 -13.23
N PHE A 205 24.08 5.07 -13.95
CA PHE A 205 25.49 4.84 -14.27
C PHE A 205 26.46 5.75 -13.51
N GLU A 206 25.97 6.68 -12.68
CA GLU A 206 26.81 7.68 -12.01
C GLU A 206 27.57 7.14 -10.79
N ASN A 207 27.31 5.89 -10.36
CA ASN A 207 27.96 5.22 -9.22
C ASN A 207 27.95 6.04 -7.91
N VAL A 208 26.90 6.82 -7.68
CA VAL A 208 26.72 7.57 -6.44
C VAL A 208 26.34 6.61 -5.31
N GLU A 209 27.08 6.67 -4.20
CA GLU A 209 26.86 5.87 -2.99
C GLU A 209 26.29 6.68 -1.81
N GLU A 210 26.03 7.98 -2.00
CA GLU A 210 25.43 8.83 -0.97
C GLU A 210 24.07 8.27 -0.52
N LYS A 211 23.93 8.05 0.78
CA LYS A 211 22.73 7.44 1.38
C LYS A 211 21.47 8.22 1.01
N GLY A 212 20.48 7.54 0.45
CA GLY A 212 19.22 8.14 0.00
C GLY A 212 19.28 8.81 -1.37
N LYS A 213 20.43 8.77 -2.05
CA LYS A 213 20.63 9.26 -3.43
C LYS A 213 21.38 8.22 -4.27
N GLU A 214 21.34 6.94 -3.92
CA GLU A 214 22.21 5.96 -4.53
C GLU A 214 21.82 5.67 -6.00
N SER A 215 22.80 5.68 -6.91
CA SER A 215 22.56 5.37 -8.34
C SER A 215 22.05 3.94 -8.55
N TRP A 216 22.44 2.99 -7.69
CA TRP A 216 21.94 1.62 -7.75
C TRP A 216 20.44 1.53 -7.44
N ARG A 217 19.92 2.40 -6.57
CA ARG A 217 18.49 2.43 -6.23
C ARG A 217 17.66 2.91 -7.41
N ALA A 218 18.15 3.91 -8.15
CA ALA A 218 17.50 4.34 -9.39
C ALA A 218 17.51 3.23 -10.46
N ARG A 219 18.63 2.48 -10.57
CA ARG A 219 18.71 1.31 -11.45
C ARG A 219 17.67 0.25 -11.10
N TRP A 220 17.58 -0.09 -9.82
CA TRP A 220 16.65 -1.09 -9.31
C TRP A 220 15.19 -0.68 -9.51
N LEU A 221 14.81 0.54 -9.12
CA LEU A 221 13.46 1.07 -9.32
C LEU A 221 13.08 1.11 -10.81
N LEU A 222 14.01 1.50 -11.69
CA LEU A 222 13.77 1.51 -13.13
C LEU A 222 13.52 0.09 -13.67
N ASN A 223 14.31 -0.90 -13.23
CA ASN A 223 14.10 -2.30 -13.63
C ASN A 223 12.74 -2.82 -13.16
N LEU A 224 12.32 -2.51 -11.92
CA LEU A 224 10.99 -2.89 -11.41
C LEU A 224 9.87 -2.21 -12.19
N PHE A 225 10.04 -0.92 -12.51
CA PHE A 225 9.09 -0.15 -13.31
C PHE A 225 8.90 -0.77 -14.70
N GLU A 226 9.98 -1.15 -15.37
CA GLU A 226 9.95 -1.81 -16.68
C GLU A 226 9.26 -3.19 -16.60
N GLN A 227 9.66 -4.04 -15.64
CA GLN A 227 9.06 -5.37 -15.45
C GLN A 227 7.56 -5.31 -15.15
N LEU A 228 7.12 -4.40 -14.27
CA LEU A 228 5.70 -4.22 -14.00
C LEU A 228 4.94 -3.63 -15.18
N SER A 229 5.57 -2.72 -15.94
CA SER A 229 4.96 -2.17 -17.15
C SER A 229 4.65 -3.29 -18.15
N ASP A 230 5.58 -4.22 -18.36
CA ASP A 230 5.40 -5.37 -19.26
C ASP A 230 4.29 -6.31 -18.76
N LYS A 231 4.30 -6.63 -17.46
CA LYS A 231 3.23 -7.44 -16.83
C LYS A 231 1.86 -6.79 -16.98
N ILE A 232 1.76 -5.49 -16.71
CA ILE A 232 0.51 -4.72 -16.85
C ILE A 232 0.07 -4.70 -18.32
N ALA A 233 0.96 -4.41 -19.25
CA ALA A 233 0.67 -4.37 -20.68
C ALA A 233 0.12 -5.71 -21.20
N SER A 234 0.63 -6.84 -20.69
CA SER A 234 0.12 -8.17 -21.04
C SER A 234 -1.31 -8.47 -20.56
N LYS A 235 -1.80 -7.72 -19.57
CA LYS A 235 -3.10 -7.95 -18.90
C LYS A 235 -4.12 -6.85 -19.22
N ILE A 236 -3.69 -5.74 -19.80
CA ILE A 236 -4.54 -4.58 -20.05
C ILE A 236 -5.47 -4.83 -21.25
N ASN A 237 -6.72 -4.38 -21.14
CA ASN A 237 -7.67 -4.29 -22.25
C ASN A 237 -8.55 -3.02 -22.06
N ASN A 238 -9.26 -2.62 -23.11
CA ASN A 238 -9.99 -1.34 -23.11
C ASN A 238 -11.24 -1.31 -22.21
N ASP A 239 -11.72 -2.47 -21.74
CA ASP A 239 -12.99 -2.61 -21.02
C ASP A 239 -12.82 -2.83 -19.51
N ILE A 240 -11.62 -2.59 -18.98
CA ILE A 240 -11.33 -2.84 -17.56
C ILE A 240 -12.11 -1.85 -16.68
N ARG A 241 -12.89 -2.43 -15.75
CA ARG A 241 -13.51 -1.73 -14.64
C ARG A 241 -13.21 -2.48 -13.35
N PHE A 242 -12.75 -1.75 -12.34
CA PHE A 242 -12.44 -2.34 -11.04
C PHE A 242 -13.67 -2.35 -10.14
N GLY A 243 -14.03 -3.54 -9.67
CA GLY A 243 -14.94 -3.72 -8.54
C GLY A 243 -14.24 -3.53 -7.20
N ASP A 244 -14.97 -3.68 -6.10
CA ASP A 244 -14.38 -3.47 -4.77
C ASP A 244 -13.32 -4.52 -4.39
N TYR A 245 -13.42 -5.73 -4.91
CA TYR A 245 -12.35 -6.72 -4.76
C TYR A 245 -11.05 -6.27 -5.44
N ASP A 246 -11.14 -5.76 -6.67
CA ASP A 246 -9.99 -5.22 -7.40
C ASP A 246 -9.41 -3.99 -6.68
N ARG A 247 -10.28 -3.09 -6.22
CA ARG A 247 -9.87 -1.91 -5.45
C ARG A 247 -9.15 -2.28 -4.16
N ALA A 248 -9.57 -3.35 -3.48
CA ALA A 248 -8.86 -3.88 -2.31
C ALA A 248 -7.48 -4.41 -2.67
N GLN A 249 -7.35 -5.15 -3.77
CA GLN A 249 -6.06 -5.60 -4.27
C GLN A 249 -5.14 -4.43 -4.64
N LEU A 250 -5.68 -3.38 -5.25
CA LEU A 250 -4.95 -2.14 -5.56
C LEU A 250 -4.47 -1.41 -4.30
N PHE A 251 -5.32 -1.31 -3.27
CA PHE A 251 -4.94 -0.75 -1.97
C PHE A 251 -3.78 -1.52 -1.34
N ILE A 252 -3.88 -2.85 -1.31
CA ILE A 252 -2.85 -3.72 -0.75
C ILE A 252 -1.58 -3.62 -1.58
N GLY A 253 -1.67 -3.62 -2.91
CA GLY A 253 -0.53 -3.49 -3.82
C GLY A 253 0.20 -2.17 -3.68
N TYR A 254 -0.51 -1.06 -3.47
CA TYR A 254 0.11 0.25 -3.27
C TYR A 254 0.93 0.34 -1.96
N MET A 255 0.49 -0.34 -0.90
CA MET A 255 1.18 -0.33 0.40
C MET A 255 2.22 -1.45 0.55
N ALA A 256 2.18 -2.46 -0.33
CA ALA A 256 3.05 -3.62 -0.24
C ALA A 256 4.52 -3.27 -0.47
N SER A 257 5.39 -3.97 0.26
CA SER A 257 6.83 -3.85 0.14
C SER A 257 7.30 -4.17 -1.27
N LEU A 258 8.25 -3.38 -1.77
CA LEU A 258 8.90 -3.67 -3.04
C LEU A 258 9.88 -4.86 -2.89
N PRO A 259 10.04 -5.68 -3.94
CA PRO A 259 10.99 -6.80 -3.90
C PRO A 259 12.43 -6.29 -3.83
N ILE A 260 13.09 -6.51 -2.70
CA ILE A 260 14.48 -6.07 -2.49
C ILE A 260 15.42 -6.93 -3.32
N THR A 261 16.19 -6.34 -4.24
CA THR A 261 17.43 -6.97 -4.72
C THR A 261 18.56 -6.64 -3.75
N LYS A 262 19.17 -7.66 -3.13
CA LYS A 262 20.48 -7.51 -2.50
C LYS A 262 21.51 -7.17 -3.59
N LYS A 263 22.61 -6.50 -3.20
CA LYS A 263 23.74 -6.11 -4.08
C LYS A 263 24.34 -7.29 -4.90
N ASP A 264 24.04 -8.54 -4.56
CA ASP A 264 24.36 -9.73 -5.36
C ASP A 264 23.09 -10.43 -5.85
N GLY A 265 22.52 -9.96 -6.97
CA GLY A 265 21.76 -10.72 -8.00
C GLY A 265 20.70 -11.77 -7.61
N SER A 266 20.37 -11.94 -6.34
CA SER A 266 19.52 -13.00 -5.80
C SER A 266 18.34 -12.34 -5.10
N THR A 267 17.15 -12.71 -5.56
CA THR A 267 15.89 -12.27 -4.98
C THR A 267 15.54 -13.29 -3.89
N GLU A 268 15.77 -12.95 -2.63
CA GLU A 268 15.25 -13.72 -1.50
C GLU A 268 14.36 -12.85 -0.61
N ILE A 269 13.21 -13.42 -0.25
CA ILE A 269 12.32 -12.92 0.80
C ILE A 269 13.05 -13.14 2.13
N LEU A 270 13.56 -12.07 2.74
CA LEU A 270 14.23 -12.13 4.03
C LEU A 270 13.28 -12.68 5.11
N LYS A 271 13.61 -13.86 5.65
CA LYS A 271 13.18 -14.32 6.97
C LYS A 271 13.91 -13.49 8.02
N GLU A 272 13.17 -12.89 8.95
CA GLU A 272 13.75 -12.24 10.13
C GLU A 272 14.26 -13.30 11.11
N GLU A 273 15.54 -13.21 11.47
CA GLU A 273 16.08 -13.86 12.65
C GLU A 273 15.76 -13.00 13.87
N ASN A 274 14.95 -13.55 14.77
CA ASN A 274 14.86 -13.10 16.15
C ASN A 274 16.19 -13.36 16.87
N SER A 275 16.74 -12.36 17.54
CA SER A 275 17.35 -12.57 18.86
C SER A 275 17.43 -11.26 19.64
N ILE A 276 16.54 -11.14 20.63
CA ILE A 276 16.72 -10.31 21.80
C ILE A 276 17.47 -11.18 22.83
N GLY A 277 18.58 -10.66 23.35
CA GLY A 277 18.99 -10.90 24.73
C GLY A 277 19.91 -12.09 25.00
N GLY A 278 21.17 -11.77 25.25
CA GLY A 278 22.11 -12.60 25.98
C GLY A 278 23.11 -11.68 26.68
N GLU A 279 22.68 -11.13 27.82
CA GLU A 279 23.59 -10.58 28.83
C GLU A 279 24.50 -11.71 29.31
N ASN A 280 25.81 -11.46 29.34
CA ASN A 280 26.74 -12.25 30.14
C ASN A 280 27.36 -11.33 31.19
N GLU A 281 27.33 -11.83 32.43
CA GLU A 281 28.24 -11.48 33.53
C GLU A 281 29.72 -11.46 33.09
#